data_AF-A0A4U3IA89-F1
#
_entry.id   AF-A0A4U3IA89-F1
#
_cell.length_a   1.000
_cell.length_b   1.000
_cell.length_c   1.000
_cell.angle_alpha   90.00
_cell.angle_beta   90.00
_cell.angle_gamma   90.00
#
_symmetry.space_group_name_H-M   'P 1'
#
loop_
_entity.id
_entity.type
_entity.pdbx_description
1 polymer ?
#
loop_
_entity_poly.entity_id
_entity_poly.type
_entity_poly.pdbx_seq_one_letter_code
_entity_poly.pdbx_strand_id
1 'polypeptide(L)'
;MNSQVNSQVPDFTKRQAVDAEVAHYSQMFFEADRLDALAYEIIESYSGDAAIWARFTETKKSADAQRTAAYREWMRIHRASKK
;
A
#
# COMPACT_ATOMS: atom_id res chain seq x y z
N MET A 1 9.41 -27.40 43.83
CA MET A 1 10.22 -27.57 42.60
C MET A 1 9.63 -26.61 41.57
N ASN A 2 10.37 -25.54 41.28
CA ASN A 2 9.93 -24.45 40.41
C ASN A 2 10.26 -24.81 38.97
N SER A 3 9.28 -24.77 38.07
CA SER A 3 9.53 -24.72 36.63
C SER A 3 8.79 -23.51 36.08
N GLN A 4 9.52 -22.40 35.97
CA GLN A 4 9.13 -21.23 35.20
C GLN A 4 8.87 -21.65 33.75
N VAL A 5 7.63 -21.46 33.31
CA VAL A 5 7.28 -21.48 31.88
C VAL A 5 7.99 -20.31 31.24
N ASN A 6 8.99 -20.60 30.42
CA ASN A 6 9.80 -19.60 29.72
C ASN A 6 8.96 -18.95 28.61
N SER A 7 8.45 -17.76 28.88
CA SER A 7 7.62 -16.94 27.98
C SER A 7 8.45 -16.36 26.82
N GLN A 8 8.78 -17.16 25.82
CA GLN A 8 9.42 -16.71 24.56
C GLN A 8 8.41 -16.35 23.44
N VAL A 9 7.13 -16.22 23.77
CA VAL A 9 6.07 -15.77 22.86
C VAL A 9 6.15 -14.30 22.35
N PRO A 10 6.83 -13.32 23.00
CA PRO A 10 6.72 -11.92 22.58
C PRO A 10 7.35 -11.61 21.21
N ASP A 11 8.39 -12.34 20.81
CA ASP A 11 9.19 -12.00 19.63
C ASP A 11 8.50 -12.45 18.32
N PHE A 12 7.82 -13.59 18.37
CA PHE A 12 7.05 -14.10 17.22
C PHE A 12 5.84 -13.22 16.89
N THR A 13 5.14 -12.70 17.91
CA THR A 13 3.98 -11.81 17.71
C THR A 13 4.40 -10.45 17.16
N LYS A 14 5.57 -9.92 17.59
CA LYS A 14 6.11 -8.67 17.04
C LYS A 14 6.48 -8.81 15.57
N ARG A 15 7.10 -9.93 15.18
CA ARG A 15 7.47 -10.19 13.78
C ARG A 15 6.25 -10.32 12.87
N GLN A 16 5.21 -11.04 13.31
CA GLN A 16 3.95 -11.12 12.54
C GLN A 16 3.26 -9.77 12.37
N ALA A 17 3.29 -8.91 13.39
CA ALA A 17 2.73 -7.57 13.30
C ALA A 17 3.47 -6.72 12.25
N VAL A 18 4.80 -6.77 12.24
CA VAL A 18 5.61 -6.09 11.22
C VAL A 18 5.34 -6.66 9.82
N ASP A 19 5.27 -7.98 9.67
CA ASP A 19 4.98 -8.62 8.38
C ASP A 19 3.58 -8.23 7.85
N ALA A 20 2.58 -8.12 8.73
CA ALA A 20 1.23 -7.68 8.37
C ALA A 20 1.19 -6.18 7.97
N GLU A 21 1.92 -5.33 8.68
CA GLU A 21 2.09 -3.92 8.34
C GLU A 21 2.79 -3.74 6.99
N VAL A 22 3.79 -4.58 6.69
CA VAL A 22 4.50 -4.63 5.41
C VAL A 22 3.60 -5.08 4.27
N ALA A 23 2.83 -6.15 4.48
CA ALA A 23 1.85 -6.63 3.52
C ALA A 23 0.80 -5.56 3.19
N HIS A 24 0.38 -4.79 4.20
CA HIS A 24 -0.64 -3.76 4.03
C HIS A 24 -0.20 -2.63 3.07
N TYR A 25 0.93 -1.95 3.33
CA TYR A 25 1.36 -0.89 2.43
C TYR A 25 1.78 -1.44 1.05
N SER A 26 2.27 -2.68 0.99
CA SER A 26 2.66 -3.32 -0.28
C SER A 26 1.43 -3.55 -1.17
N GLN A 27 0.31 -3.99 -0.59
CA GLN A 27 -0.97 -4.08 -1.30
C GLN A 27 -1.43 -2.70 -1.78
N MET A 28 -1.23 -1.65 -0.98
CA MET A 28 -1.62 -0.30 -1.39
C MET A 28 -0.81 0.21 -2.59
N PHE A 29 0.51 -0.02 -2.61
CA PHE A 29 1.33 0.30 -3.78
C PHE A 29 0.91 -0.51 -5.02
N PHE A 30 0.60 -1.79 -4.86
CA PHE A 30 0.11 -2.63 -5.94
C PHE A 30 -1.20 -2.09 -6.54
N GLU A 31 -2.17 -1.70 -5.71
CA GLU A 31 -3.41 -1.11 -6.21
C GLU A 31 -3.19 0.25 -6.87
N ALA A 32 -2.23 1.05 -6.39
CA ALA A 32 -1.85 2.30 -7.05
C ALA A 32 -1.30 2.04 -8.46
N ASP A 33 -0.42 1.04 -8.62
CA ASP A 33 0.14 0.65 -9.92
C ASP A 33 -0.92 0.08 -10.86
N ARG A 34 -1.88 -0.69 -10.33
CA ARG A 34 -3.01 -1.20 -11.10
C ARG A 34 -3.91 -0.09 -11.63
N LEU A 35 -4.24 0.90 -10.80
CA LEU A 35 -5.02 2.07 -11.22
C LEU A 35 -4.25 2.87 -12.26
N ASP A 36 -2.93 2.99 -12.12
CA ASP A 36 -2.10 3.69 -13.09
C ASP A 36 -2.10 3.00 -14.46
N ALA A 37 -1.94 1.67 -14.49
CA ALA A 37 -2.06 0.88 -15.70
C ALA A 37 -3.43 1.02 -16.36
N LEU A 38 -4.51 0.96 -15.57
CA LEU A 38 -5.88 1.15 -16.07
C LEU A 38 -6.08 2.54 -16.69
N ALA A 39 -5.46 3.58 -16.13
CA ALA A 39 -5.52 4.92 -16.72
C ALA A 39 -4.91 4.92 -18.14
N TYR A 40 -3.77 4.26 -18.33
CA TYR A 40 -3.15 4.15 -19.65
C TYR A 40 -3.99 3.32 -20.63
N GLU A 41 -4.63 2.24 -20.18
CA GLU A 41 -5.59 1.48 -21.00
C GLU A 41 -6.78 2.35 -21.45
N ILE A 42 -7.31 3.21 -20.58
CA ILE A 42 -8.43 4.12 -20.90
C ILE A 42 -8.07 5.07 -22.05
N ILE A 43 -6.84 5.57 -22.08
CA ILE A 43 -6.42 6.58 -23.05
C ILE A 43 -5.74 5.99 -24.30
N GLU A 44 -5.47 4.68 -24.33
CA GLU A 44 -4.81 4.00 -25.45
C GLU A 44 -5.55 4.19 -26.79
N SER A 45 -6.89 4.22 -26.75
CA SER A 45 -7.75 4.44 -27.92
C SER A 45 -8.36 5.85 -27.97
N TYR A 46 -7.76 6.82 -27.30
CA TYR A 46 -8.32 8.16 -27.18
C TYR A 46 -8.41 8.91 -28.52
N SER A 47 -9.64 9.20 -28.95
CA SER A 47 -9.93 9.92 -30.20
C SER A 47 -10.35 11.38 -29.99
N GLY A 48 -10.09 11.97 -28.80
CA GLY A 48 -10.51 13.33 -28.46
C GLY A 48 -11.82 13.44 -27.65
N ASP A 49 -12.34 12.33 -27.13
CA ASP A 49 -13.57 12.32 -26.32
C ASP A 49 -13.33 12.84 -24.89
N ALA A 50 -13.88 14.01 -24.57
CA ALA A 50 -13.78 14.62 -23.24
C ALA A 50 -14.20 13.67 -22.08
N ALA A 51 -15.11 12.72 -22.31
CA ALA A 51 -15.50 11.74 -21.31
C ALA A 51 -14.40 10.71 -21.03
N ILE A 52 -13.66 10.27 -22.04
CA ILE A 52 -12.49 9.39 -21.89
C ILE A 52 -11.38 10.13 -21.14
N TRP A 53 -11.14 11.39 -21.48
CA TRP A 53 -10.17 12.23 -20.78
C TRP A 53 -10.52 12.39 -19.29
N ALA A 54 -11.79 12.67 -18.97
CA ALA A 54 -12.24 12.77 -17.59
C ALA A 54 -12.00 11.46 -16.80
N ARG A 55 -12.34 10.30 -17.39
CA ARG A 55 -12.11 8.98 -16.77
C ARG A 55 -10.63 8.69 -16.55
N PHE A 56 -9.78 9.03 -17.51
CA PHE A 56 -8.33 8.95 -17.38
C PHE A 56 -7.85 9.78 -16.17
N THR A 57 -8.23 11.06 -16.12
CA THR A 57 -7.77 11.96 -15.05
C THR A 57 -8.24 11.53 -13.67
N GLU A 58 -9.47 11.01 -13.55
CA GLU A 58 -9.98 10.52 -12.26
C GLU A 58 -9.28 9.23 -11.81
N THR A 59 -8.95 8.35 -12.77
CA THR A 59 -8.22 7.12 -12.50
C THR A 59 -6.78 7.44 -12.04
N LYS A 60 -6.10 8.38 -12.71
CA LYS A 60 -4.77 8.89 -12.29
C LYS A 60 -4.81 9.49 -10.89
N LYS A 61 -5.82 10.33 -10.60
CA LYS A 61 -6.00 10.92 -9.27
C LYS A 61 -6.19 9.86 -8.18
N SER A 62 -6.92 8.80 -8.50
CA SER A 62 -7.12 7.67 -7.57
C SER A 62 -5.82 6.89 -7.33
N ALA A 63 -5.04 6.63 -8.39
CA ALA A 63 -3.72 6.01 -8.29
C ALA A 63 -2.78 6.84 -7.39
N ASP A 64 -2.71 8.15 -7.60
CA ASP A 64 -1.87 9.06 -6.82
C ASP A 64 -2.29 9.15 -5.35
N ALA A 65 -3.60 9.18 -5.08
CA ALA A 65 -4.13 9.15 -3.72
C ALA A 65 -3.73 7.85 -2.99
N GLN A 66 -3.85 6.71 -3.67
CA GLN A 66 -3.48 5.41 -3.14
C GLN A 66 -1.97 5.32 -2.86
N ARG A 67 -1.15 5.83 -3.79
CA ARG A 67 0.32 5.89 -3.64
C ARG A 67 0.74 6.78 -2.46
N THR A 68 0.05 7.91 -2.28
CA THR A 68 0.28 8.82 -1.15
C THR A 68 -0.07 8.16 0.17
N ALA A 69 -1.18 7.41 0.23
CA ALA A 69 -1.59 6.69 1.42
C ALA A 69 -0.59 5.56 1.77
N ALA A 70 -0.14 4.79 0.78
CA ALA A 70 0.88 3.76 0.95
C ALA A 70 2.21 4.35 1.49
N TYR A 71 2.65 5.48 0.94
CA TYR A 71 3.86 6.17 1.37
C TYR A 71 3.77 6.64 2.83
N ARG A 72 2.63 7.19 3.24
CA ARG A 72 2.41 7.62 4.63
C ARG A 72 2.50 6.44 5.61
N GLU A 73 1.94 5.30 5.23
CA GLU A 73 1.96 4.10 6.06
C GLU A 73 3.37 3.51 6.16
N TRP A 74 4.08 3.41 5.03
CA TRP A 74 5.48 3.02 5.02
C TRP A 74 6.36 3.92 5.92
N MET A 75 6.15 5.24 5.84
CA MET A 75 6.87 6.20 6.68
C MET A 75 6.55 6.05 8.17
N ARG A 76 5.30 5.71 8.55
CA ARG A 76 4.91 5.45 9.93
C ARG A 76 5.70 4.29 10.51
N ILE A 77 5.73 3.17 9.80
CA ILE A 77 6.42 1.94 10.22
C ILE A 77 7.92 2.16 10.27
N HIS A 78 8.51 2.75 9.22
CA HIS A 78 9.95 2.96 9.15
C HIS A 78 10.47 3.93 10.22
N ARG A 79 9.66 4.93 10.63
CA ARG A 79 10.01 5.80 11.76
C ARG A 79 9.89 5.11 13.12
N ALA A 80 8.92 4.21 13.28
CA ALA A 80 8.78 3.40 14.49
C ALA A 80 9.96 2.45 14.68
N SER A 81 10.51 1.90 13.59
CA SER A 81 11.66 0.98 13.62
C SER A 81 13.03 1.64 13.85
N LYS A 82 13.12 2.99 13.83
CA LYS A 82 14.37 3.74 14.08
C LYS A 82 14.54 4.20 15.53
N LYS A 83 13.55 3.97 16.40
CA LYS A 83 13.61 4.28 17.83
C LYS A 83 13.87 3.00 18.63
#